data_AF-A0A7C7RKX6-F1
#
_entry.id   AF-A0A7C7RKX6-F1
#
_cell.length_a   1.000
_cell.length_b   1.000
_cell.length_c   1.000
_cell.angle_alpha   90.00
_cell.angle_beta   90.00
_cell.angle_gamma   90.00
#
_symmetry.space_group_name_H-M   'P 1'
#
loop_
_entity.id
_entity.type
_entity.pdbx_description
1 polymer ?
#
loop_
_entity_poly.entity_id
_entity_poly.type
_entity_poly.pdbx_seq_one_letter_code
_entity_poly.pdbx_strand_id
1 'polypeptide(L)'
;AEKLRQILINLLNNAIKFTDPQGRITLKAELWREEPPAGLDPQKHYLLISVEDSGIGIKPQDLERLFGEFIQLDASASRKYGGTGLGLSITKRLVELHHGIIQVSSRYGEGSIFSFFIPIDE
;
A
#
# COMPACT_ATOMS: atom_id res chain seq x y z
N ALA A 1 -3.71 14.42 10.04
CA ALA A 1 -2.57 14.69 9.13
C ALA A 1 -1.36 13.80 9.40
N GLU A 2 -0.85 13.68 10.64
CA GLU A 2 0.40 12.94 10.93
C GLU A 2 0.32 11.44 10.61
N LYS A 3 -0.82 10.79 10.86
CA LYS A 3 -1.03 9.38 10.52
C LYS A 3 -1.09 9.12 9.01
N LEU A 4 -1.66 10.04 8.23
CA LEU A 4 -1.64 9.96 6.76
C LEU A 4 -0.21 10.05 6.22
N ARG A 5 0.60 10.96 6.77
CA ARG A 5 2.03 11.03 6.47
C ARG A 5 2.74 9.72 6.79
N GLN A 6 2.42 9.10 7.92
CA GLN A 6 2.99 7.81 8.32
C GLN A 6 2.64 6.68 7.32
N ILE A 7 1.39 6.62 6.86
CA ILE A 7 0.94 5.69 5.80
C ILE A 7 1.79 5.90 4.54
N LEU A 8 1.88 7.14 4.05
CA LEU A 8 2.60 7.47 2.81
C LEU A 8 4.08 7.15 2.90
N ILE A 9 4.75 7.53 3.98
CA ILE A 9 6.18 7.25 4.19
C ILE A 9 6.41 5.74 4.18
N ASN A 10 5.55 4.94 4.81
CA ASN A 10 5.71 3.50 4.82
C ASN A 10 5.56 2.88 3.42
N LEU A 11 4.55 3.29 2.66
CA LEU A 11 4.33 2.80 1.29
C LEU A 11 5.47 3.23 0.34
N LEU A 12 5.89 4.50 0.40
CA LEU A 12 7.00 5.01 -0.41
C LEU A 12 8.33 4.35 -0.05
N ASN A 13 8.60 4.10 1.23
CA ASN A 13 9.80 3.39 1.64
C ASN A 13 9.82 1.96 1.12
N ASN A 14 8.66 1.27 1.10
CA ASN A 14 8.56 -0.05 0.47
C ASN A 14 8.83 0.02 -1.03
N ALA A 15 8.22 0.99 -1.73
CA ALA A 15 8.48 1.18 -3.16
C ALA A 15 9.98 1.42 -3.44
N ILE A 16 10.63 2.32 -2.69
CA ILE A 16 12.07 2.61 -2.84
C ILE A 16 12.93 1.37 -2.54
N LYS A 17 12.56 0.60 -1.53
CA LYS A 17 13.28 -0.60 -1.10
C LYS A 17 13.28 -1.71 -2.16
N PHE A 18 12.17 -1.88 -2.87
CA PHE A 18 11.94 -3.00 -3.78
C PHE A 18 12.05 -2.65 -5.27
N THR A 19 12.24 -1.36 -5.59
CA THR A 19 12.47 -0.88 -6.96
C THR A 19 13.96 -0.77 -7.23
N ASP A 20 14.39 -1.20 -8.41
CA ASP A 20 15.78 -1.02 -8.85
C ASP A 20 16.13 0.47 -8.98
N PRO A 21 17.41 0.87 -8.85
CA PRO A 21 17.83 2.27 -8.96
C PRO A 21 17.46 2.97 -10.28
N GLN A 22 17.20 2.21 -11.34
CA GLN A 22 16.76 2.71 -12.65
C GLN A 22 15.24 2.55 -12.86
N GLY A 23 14.53 2.01 -11.88
CA GLY A 23 13.08 1.86 -11.92
C GLY A 23 12.34 3.16 -11.65
N ARG A 24 11.01 3.08 -11.60
CA ARG A 24 10.13 4.23 -11.41
C ARG A 24 9.19 3.99 -10.24
N ILE A 25 8.94 5.05 -9.50
CA ILE A 25 7.93 5.12 -8.44
C ILE A 25 7.02 6.30 -8.75
N THR A 26 5.71 6.09 -8.69
CA THR A 26 4.69 7.11 -8.94
C THR A 26 3.74 7.20 -7.75
N LEU A 27 3.57 8.41 -7.22
CA LEU A 27 2.53 8.74 -6.24
C LEU A 27 1.42 9.49 -6.96
N LYS A 28 0.18 9.01 -6.86
CA LYS A 28 -1.02 9.69 -7.39
C LYS A 28 -2.01 9.90 -6.26
N ALA A 29 -2.71 11.04 -6.29
CA ALA A 29 -3.81 11.35 -5.40
C ALA A 29 -4.94 11.94 -6.23
N GLU A 30 -6.13 11.35 -6.15
CA GLU A 30 -7.28 11.77 -6.93
C GLU A 30 -8.58 11.59 -6.16
N LEU A 31 -9.55 12.46 -6.42
CA LEU A 31 -10.91 12.28 -5.91
C LEU A 31 -11.52 11.07 -6.63
N TRP A 32 -11.93 10.06 -5.87
CA TRP A 32 -12.64 8.90 -6.41
C TRP A 32 -14.07 9.33 -6.77
N ARG A 33 -14.45 9.13 -8.04
CA ARG A 33 -15.74 9.57 -8.59
C ARG A 33 -16.68 8.41 -8.93
N GLU A 34 -16.20 7.18 -8.77
CA GLU A 34 -16.98 5.96 -9.02
C GLU A 34 -17.53 5.40 -7.71
N GLU A 35 -18.25 4.28 -7.78
CA GLU A 35 -18.68 3.56 -6.59
C GLU A 35 -17.46 3.15 -5.75
N PRO A 36 -17.44 3.44 -4.43
CA PRO A 36 -16.30 3.06 -3.62
C PRO A 36 -16.24 1.54 -3.45
N PRO A 37 -15.05 0.97 -3.19
CA PRO A 37 -14.92 -0.45 -2.90
C PRO A 37 -15.88 -0.96 -1.81
N ALA A 38 -16.29 -2.22 -1.92
CA ALA A 38 -17.11 -2.88 -0.92
C ALA A 38 -16.50 -2.75 0.49
N GLY A 39 -17.33 -2.39 1.47
CA GLY A 39 -16.90 -2.11 2.84
C GLY A 39 -16.72 -0.62 3.17
N LEU A 40 -16.81 0.26 2.17
CA LEU A 40 -16.89 1.71 2.36
C LEU A 40 -18.35 2.20 2.25
N ASP A 41 -18.63 3.35 2.85
CA ASP A 41 -19.93 4.01 2.81
C ASP A 41 -20.14 4.66 1.43
N PRO A 42 -21.13 4.22 0.61
CA PRO A 42 -21.38 4.76 -0.72
C PRO A 42 -21.90 6.20 -0.73
N GLN A 43 -22.29 6.75 0.42
CA GLN A 43 -22.77 8.14 0.53
C GLN A 43 -21.64 9.16 0.73
N LYS A 44 -20.40 8.70 0.92
CA LYS A 44 -19.24 9.57 1.13
C LYS A 44 -18.39 9.72 -0.12
N HIS A 45 -17.67 10.85 -0.19
CA HIS A 45 -16.59 11.04 -1.15
C HIS A 45 -15.28 10.49 -0.58
N TYR A 46 -14.41 9.98 -1.46
CA TYR A 46 -13.14 9.39 -1.06
C TYR A 46 -11.98 9.98 -1.85
N LEU A 47 -10.87 10.23 -1.15
CA LEU A 47 -9.58 10.44 -1.80
C LEU A 47 -8.93 9.07 -2.02
N LEU A 48 -8.63 8.73 -3.27
CA LEU A 48 -7.80 7.59 -3.63
C LEU A 48 -6.34 8.07 -3.70
N ILE A 49 -5.48 7.42 -2.92
CA ILE A 49 -4.03 7.61 -3.02
C ILE A 49 -3.38 6.28 -3.42
N SER A 50 -2.54 6.32 -4.45
CA SER A 50 -1.81 5.15 -4.94
C SER A 50 -0.30 5.40 -5.02
N VAL A 51 0.46 4.38 -4.62
CA VAL A 51 1.91 4.29 -4.79
C VAL A 51 2.19 3.11 -5.72
N GLU A 52 2.60 3.43 -6.94
CA GLU A 52 2.95 2.48 -7.99
C GLU A 52 4.47 2.39 -8.11
N ASP A 53 5.01 1.17 -8.12
CA ASP A 53 6.43 0.88 -8.26
C ASP A 53 6.67 -0.11 -9.41
N SER A 54 7.84 -0.02 -10.05
CA SER A 54 8.26 -0.95 -11.11
C SER A 54 9.27 -1.98 -10.58
N GLY A 55 9.16 -2.36 -9.31
CA GLY A 55 10.08 -3.25 -8.63
C GLY A 55 9.79 -4.72 -8.90
N ILE A 56 10.28 -5.57 -8.00
CA ILE A 56 10.18 -7.04 -8.14
C ILE A 56 8.75 -7.60 -8.15
N GLY A 57 7.75 -6.80 -7.76
CA GLY A 57 6.38 -7.25 -7.56
C GLY A 57 6.23 -8.31 -6.45
N ILE A 58 5.02 -8.84 -6.30
CA ILE A 58 4.65 -9.80 -5.25
C ILE A 58 4.11 -11.07 -5.90
N LYS A 59 4.51 -12.24 -5.39
CA LYS A 59 3.99 -13.53 -5.88
C LYS A 59 2.53 -13.68 -5.47
N PRO A 60 1.66 -14.28 -6.31
CA PRO A 60 0.23 -14.41 -6.01
C PRO A 60 -0.06 -15.07 -4.64
N GLN A 61 0.69 -16.12 -4.30
CA GLN A 61 0.59 -16.85 -3.04
C GLN A 61 0.88 -16.02 -1.78
N ASP A 62 1.56 -14.88 -1.95
CA ASP A 62 2.01 -14.03 -0.85
C ASP A 62 1.05 -12.85 -0.59
N LEU A 63 0.16 -12.54 -1.55
CA LEU A 63 -0.76 -11.39 -1.48
C LEU A 63 -1.72 -11.49 -0.29
N GLU A 64 -2.26 -12.68 -0.01
CA GLU A 64 -3.23 -12.88 1.09
C GLU A 64 -2.61 -12.60 2.46
N ARG A 65 -1.31 -12.80 2.61
CA ARG A 65 -0.59 -12.68 3.89
C ARG A 65 0.11 -11.33 4.04
N LEU A 66 0.12 -10.50 3.00
CA LEU A 66 0.92 -9.28 2.90
C LEU A 66 0.69 -8.29 4.06
N PHE A 67 -0.55 -8.19 4.55
CA PHE A 67 -0.92 -7.29 5.64
C PHE A 67 -0.88 -7.94 7.03
N GLY A 68 -0.39 -9.18 7.14
CA GLY A 68 -0.21 -9.85 8.42
C GLY A 68 0.96 -9.27 9.22
N GLU A 69 0.86 -9.32 10.54
CA GLU A 69 1.95 -8.89 11.42
C GLU A 69 3.14 -9.85 11.35
N PHE A 70 4.35 -9.30 11.40
CA PHE A 70 5.62 -10.04 11.32
C PHE A 70 5.79 -10.87 10.05
N ILE A 71 4.98 -10.62 9.01
CA ILE A 71 5.10 -11.31 7.74
C ILE A 71 6.25 -10.71 6.93
N GLN A 72 7.19 -11.57 6.54
CA GLN A 72 8.24 -11.29 5.58
C GLN A 72 8.15 -12.34 4.47
N LEU A 73 7.76 -11.90 3.28
CA LEU A 73 7.44 -12.80 2.17
C LEU A 73 8.68 -13.46 1.55
N ASP A 74 9.88 -12.97 1.84
CA ASP A 74 11.11 -13.56 1.32
C ASP A 74 12.27 -13.50 2.34
N ALA A 75 12.82 -14.66 2.68
CA ALA A 75 14.00 -14.80 3.56
C ALA A 75 15.30 -14.32 2.89
N SER A 76 15.31 -14.23 1.54
CA SER A 76 16.41 -13.62 0.79
C SER A 76 16.34 -12.09 0.83
N ALA A 77 15.12 -11.52 0.78
CA ALA A 77 14.88 -10.10 0.94
C ALA A 77 15.09 -9.63 2.39
N SER A 78 14.81 -10.46 3.40
CA SER A 78 15.04 -10.08 4.81
C SER A 78 16.53 -9.87 5.11
N ARG A 79 17.40 -10.69 4.52
CA ARG A 79 18.87 -10.53 4.62
C ARG A 79 19.39 -9.32 3.85
N LYS A 80 18.78 -8.96 2.71
CA LYS A 80 19.24 -7.84 1.87
C LYS A 80 18.70 -6.48 2.29
N TYR A 81 17.49 -6.43 2.86
CA TYR A 81 16.79 -5.17 3.08
C TYR A 81 16.17 -4.98 4.48
N GLY A 82 16.27 -5.97 5.39
CA GLY A 82 15.82 -5.84 6.78
C GLY A 82 14.33 -5.49 6.97
N GLY A 83 13.91 -5.27 8.21
CA GLY A 83 12.56 -4.83 8.60
C GLY A 83 11.88 -5.76 9.61
N THR A 84 10.83 -5.28 10.27
CA THR A 84 10.10 -6.05 11.30
C THR A 84 8.88 -6.82 10.75
N GLY A 85 8.50 -6.56 9.50
CA GLY A 85 7.24 -7.06 8.93
C GLY A 85 5.98 -6.36 9.47
N LEU A 86 6.13 -5.28 10.25
CA LEU A 86 5.00 -4.56 10.85
C LEU A 86 4.51 -3.37 10.02
N GLY A 87 5.29 -2.90 9.05
CA GLY A 87 4.98 -1.67 8.32
C GLY A 87 3.61 -1.70 7.66
N LEU A 88 3.34 -2.74 6.84
CA LEU A 88 2.08 -2.85 6.12
C LEU A 88 0.88 -3.17 7.01
N SER A 89 1.05 -3.96 8.08
CA SER A 89 -0.04 -4.22 9.04
C SER A 89 -0.44 -2.95 9.79
N ILE A 90 0.54 -2.15 10.23
CA ILE A 90 0.29 -0.82 10.84
C ILE A 90 -0.36 0.11 9.82
N THR A 91 0.12 0.15 8.58
CA THR A 91 -0.51 0.95 7.51
C THR A 91 -1.97 0.58 7.32
N LYS A 92 -2.28 -0.71 7.21
CA LYS A 92 -3.66 -1.19 7.09
C LYS A 92 -4.51 -0.72 8.27
N ARG A 93 -4.02 -0.91 9.49
CA ARG A 93 -4.75 -0.48 10.70
C ARG A 93 -4.99 1.03 10.72
N LEU A 94 -4.00 1.83 10.32
CA LEU A 94 -4.14 3.29 10.27
C LEU A 94 -5.17 3.72 9.22
N VAL A 95 -5.22 3.07 8.05
CA VAL A 95 -6.23 3.33 7.02
C VAL A 95 -7.63 2.97 7.54
N GLU A 96 -7.80 1.81 8.15
CA GLU A 96 -9.07 1.37 8.73
C GLU A 96 -9.56 2.31 9.85
N LEU A 97 -8.64 2.82 10.68
CA LEU A 97 -8.97 3.81 11.73
C LEU A 97 -9.47 5.15 11.17
N HIS A 98 -9.18 5.45 9.90
CA HIS A 98 -9.75 6.59 9.17
C HIS A 98 -11.00 6.20 8.37
N HIS A 99 -11.61 5.04 8.66
CA HIS A 99 -12.76 4.50 7.92
C HIS A 99 -12.48 4.29 6.42
N GLY A 100 -11.21 4.02 6.10
CA GLY A 100 -10.74 3.73 4.76
C GLY A 100 -10.53 2.25 4.51
N ILE A 101 -10.11 1.93 3.28
CA ILE A 101 -9.65 0.59 2.88
C ILE A 101 -8.32 0.71 2.15
N ILE A 102 -7.44 -0.28 2.32
CA ILE A 102 -6.20 -0.42 1.56
C ILE A 102 -6.25 -1.69 0.73
N GLN A 103 -5.73 -1.60 -0.49
CA GLN A 103 -5.69 -2.65 -1.49
C GLN A 103 -4.32 -2.69 -2.15
N VAL A 104 -4.02 -3.82 -2.77
CA VAL A 104 -2.79 -4.02 -3.54
C VAL A 104 -3.13 -4.72 -4.85
N SER A 105 -2.55 -4.24 -5.94
CA SER A 105 -2.49 -4.94 -7.23
C SER A 105 -1.03 -5.11 -7.57
N SER A 106 -0.57 -6.33 -7.85
CA SER A 106 0.84 -6.60 -8.07
C SER A 106 1.03 -7.77 -9.01
N ARG A 107 2.10 -7.71 -9.80
CA ARG A 107 2.54 -8.81 -10.65
C ARG A 107 4.03 -9.04 -10.45
N TYR A 108 4.38 -10.27 -10.09
CA TYR A 108 5.77 -10.66 -9.85
C TYR A 108 6.63 -10.41 -11.11
N GLY A 109 7.71 -9.65 -10.94
CA GLY A 109 8.61 -9.19 -11.99
C GLY A 109 8.21 -7.90 -12.69
N GLU A 110 7.03 -7.34 -12.43
CA GLU A 110 6.51 -6.14 -13.13
C GLU A 110 6.24 -4.95 -12.20
N GLY A 111 6.10 -5.19 -10.90
CA GLY A 111 5.91 -4.15 -9.90
C GLY A 111 4.62 -4.29 -9.10
N SER A 112 4.30 -3.27 -8.32
CA SER A 112 3.13 -3.25 -7.45
C SER A 112 2.47 -1.86 -7.40
N ILE A 113 1.17 -1.86 -7.14
CA ILE A 113 0.37 -0.66 -6.86
C ILE A 113 -0.31 -0.88 -5.51
N PHE A 114 0.09 -0.08 -4.54
CA PHE A 114 -0.58 0.01 -3.24
C PHE A 114 -1.52 1.20 -3.25
N SER A 115 -2.80 0.96 -3.02
CA SER A 115 -3.85 1.97 -3.09
C SER A 115 -4.63 2.01 -1.80
N PHE A 116 -4.93 3.20 -1.29
CA PHE A 116 -5.84 3.33 -0.15
C PHE A 116 -6.83 4.48 -0.35
N PHE A 117 -8.02 4.25 0.18
CA PHE A 117 -9.14 5.19 0.14
C PHE A 117 -9.32 5.79 1.53
N ILE A 118 -9.49 7.10 1.61
CA ILE A 118 -9.83 7.80 2.86
C ILE A 118 -11.05 8.67 2.59
N PRO A 119 -12.10 8.62 3.43
CA PRO A 119 -13.23 9.52 3.29
C PRO A 119 -12.77 10.97 3.44
N ILE A 120 -13.30 11.84 2.59
CA ILE A 120 -13.19 13.28 2.77
C ILE A 120 -14.54 13.77 3.28
N ASP A 121 -14.52 14.44 4.43
CA ASP A 121 -15.70 15.17 4.88
C ASP A 121 -15.82 16.47 4.06
N GLU A 122 -17.05 16.88 3.78
CA GLU A 122 -17.34 18.22 3.22
C GLU A 122 -17.09 19.33 4.26
#